data_AF-A0A376P3X7-F1
#
_entry.id   AF-A0A376P3X7-F1
#
_cell.length_a   1.000
_cell.length_b   1.000
_cell.length_c   1.000
_cell.angle_alpha   90.00
_cell.angle_beta   90.00
_cell.angle_gamma   90.00
#
_symmetry.space_group_name_H-M   'P 1'
#
loop_
_entity.id
_entity.type
_entity.pdbx_description
1 polymer ?
#
loop_
_entity_poly.entity_id
_entity_poly.type
_entity_poly.pdbx_seq_one_letter_code
_entity_poly.pdbx_strand_id
1 'polypeptide(L)'
;MFTLAVTCCHGTRAKTVNQAVRLDGLRLLLIEDNPLTQRITVEMLNTSGAQVVAVGNAAQALETLQNSEPFAAALVDFDLPDVDGITLARQLAQQYPSLVLIGFSAHVIDETLRQRTSSLFRGIIPKPVPREVLGQLLAHYLQLQVNNDQSLDVSQLNEDAQLMGTEKIHEWLVLFTQHALPLLDEIDIARASQDSEKIKRAAHQLKSSCSSLGMRIASQLCAQLEQQPLSAPPSTRRNYTQCCRSGSMVA
;
A
#
# COMPACT_ATOMS: atom_id res chain seq x y z
N MET A 1 -43.98 40.13 10.90
CA MET A 1 -44.69 39.06 11.62
C MET A 1 -44.34 37.75 10.92
N PHE A 2 -43.99 36.73 11.70
CA PHE A 2 -43.54 35.37 11.34
C PHE A 2 -42.05 35.12 11.09
N THR A 3 -41.42 34.83 12.23
CA THR A 3 -40.33 33.88 12.48
C THR A 3 -40.57 32.52 11.81
N LEU A 4 -39.51 31.93 11.23
CA LEU A 4 -39.29 30.48 11.32
C LEU A 4 -37.81 30.25 11.59
N ALA A 5 -37.53 29.79 12.81
CA ALA A 5 -36.22 29.30 13.20
C ALA A 5 -36.12 27.82 12.81
N VAL A 6 -35.02 27.45 12.15
CA VAL A 6 -34.50 26.08 12.19
C VAL A 6 -33.04 26.17 12.61
N THR A 7 -32.80 25.76 13.85
CA THR A 7 -31.48 25.54 14.44
C THR A 7 -31.04 24.13 14.06
N CYS A 8 -29.85 23.96 13.47
CA CYS A 8 -28.99 22.82 13.79
C CYS A 8 -27.51 23.08 13.42
N CYS A 9 -26.73 23.28 14.48
CA CYS A 9 -25.37 22.81 14.74
C CYS A 9 -24.34 22.69 13.60
N HIS A 10 -23.37 23.62 13.63
CA HIS A 10 -21.94 23.45 13.33
C HIS A 10 -21.53 22.15 12.60
N GLY A 11 -21.64 22.17 11.28
CA GLY A 11 -20.97 21.20 10.40
C GLY A 11 -19.48 21.52 10.32
N THR A 12 -18.67 20.66 10.90
CA THR A 12 -17.21 20.59 10.81
C THR A 12 -16.76 20.72 9.35
N ARG A 13 -15.94 21.73 9.03
CA ARG A 13 -15.21 21.80 7.76
C ARG A 13 -14.41 20.50 7.59
N ALA A 14 -14.73 19.71 6.57
CA ALA A 14 -13.90 18.60 6.13
C ALA A 14 -12.50 19.13 5.76
N LYS A 15 -11.49 18.82 6.58
CA LYS A 15 -10.08 18.94 6.19
C LYS A 15 -9.78 17.75 5.28
N THR A 16 -9.90 17.93 3.97
CA THR A 16 -9.32 17.00 3.00
C THR A 16 -7.81 17.16 3.05
N VAL A 17 -7.13 16.35 3.87
CA VAL A 17 -5.68 16.20 3.79
C VAL A 17 -5.42 15.35 2.55
N ASN A 18 -5.19 16.00 1.42
CA ASN A 18 -4.78 15.35 0.18
C ASN A 18 -3.30 14.96 0.33
N GLN A 19 -3.05 13.81 0.96
CA GLN A 19 -1.69 13.32 1.20
C GLN A 19 -1.11 12.85 -0.14
N ALA A 20 -0.08 13.54 -0.62
CA ALA A 20 0.59 13.20 -1.88
C ALA A 20 1.34 11.87 -1.73
N VAL A 21 0.88 10.84 -2.43
CA VAL A 21 1.59 9.57 -2.53
C VAL A 21 2.87 9.78 -3.32
N ARG A 22 4.00 9.43 -2.71
CA ARG A 22 5.32 9.47 -3.35
C ARG A 22 5.66 8.11 -3.96
N LEU A 23 6.03 8.14 -5.23
CA LEU A 23 6.51 7.03 -6.06
C LEU A 23 8.00 7.21 -6.40
N ASP A 24 8.72 7.95 -5.56
CA ASP A 24 10.13 8.28 -5.74
C ASP A 24 10.98 7.02 -5.97
N GLY A 25 11.86 7.09 -6.96
CA GLY A 25 12.77 5.99 -7.30
C GLY A 25 12.15 4.84 -8.08
N LEU A 26 10.85 4.87 -8.39
CA LEU A 26 10.23 3.87 -9.25
C LEU A 26 10.43 4.19 -10.72
N ARG A 27 10.87 3.19 -11.48
CA ARG A 27 10.85 3.21 -12.95
C ARG A 27 9.64 2.41 -13.42
N LEU A 28 8.72 3.07 -14.12
CA LEU A 28 7.46 2.50 -14.60
C LEU A 28 7.43 2.49 -16.13
N LEU A 29 6.93 1.40 -16.69
CA LEU A 29 6.64 1.30 -18.12
C LEU A 29 5.15 1.53 -18.34
N LEU A 30 4.79 2.46 -19.21
CA LEU A 30 3.41 2.69 -19.65
C LEU A 30 3.26 2.18 -21.09
N ILE A 31 2.33 1.26 -21.31
CA ILE A 31 2.03 0.68 -22.62
C ILE A 31 0.61 1.11 -22.99
N GLU A 32 0.50 2.11 -23.85
CA GLU A 32 -0.74 2.84 -24.17
C GLU A 32 -0.60 3.41 -25.58
N ASP A 33 -1.53 3.17 -26.48
CA ASP A 33 -1.41 3.62 -27.88
C ASP A 33 -1.87 5.07 -28.09
N ASN A 34 -2.73 5.58 -27.21
CA ASN A 34 -3.24 6.93 -27.29
C ASN A 34 -2.23 7.98 -26.78
N PRO A 35 -1.70 8.87 -27.64
CA PRO A 35 -0.66 9.84 -27.23
C PRO A 35 -1.13 10.83 -26.15
N LEU A 36 -2.41 11.17 -26.12
CA LEU A 36 -2.96 12.06 -25.10
C LEU A 36 -3.02 11.36 -23.74
N THR A 37 -3.52 10.12 -23.71
CA THR A 37 -3.55 9.31 -22.48
C THR A 37 -2.13 9.05 -21.97
N GLN A 38 -1.18 8.74 -22.86
CA GLN A 38 0.23 8.62 -22.52
C GLN A 38 0.73 9.89 -21.83
N ARG A 39 0.55 11.05 -22.48
CA ARG A 39 1.07 12.32 -21.98
C ARG A 39 0.52 12.67 -20.60
N ILE A 40 -0.79 12.56 -20.43
CA ILE A 40 -1.47 12.84 -19.16
C ILE A 40 -0.98 11.88 -18.07
N THR A 41 -0.93 10.58 -18.36
CA THR A 41 -0.52 9.56 -17.38
C THR A 41 0.93 9.75 -16.95
N VAL A 42 1.83 10.03 -17.90
CA VAL A 42 3.25 10.34 -17.61
C VAL A 42 3.36 11.58 -16.71
N GLU A 43 2.65 12.68 -17.02
CA GLU A 43 2.68 13.89 -16.20
C GLU A 43 2.16 13.67 -14.78
N MET A 44 1.08 12.91 -14.63
CA MET A 44 0.52 12.55 -13.32
C MET A 44 1.54 11.77 -12.48
N LEU A 45 2.16 10.73 -13.06
CA LEU A 45 3.09 9.85 -12.36
C LEU A 45 4.44 10.51 -12.07
N ASN A 46 4.93 11.35 -12.99
CA ASN A 46 6.13 12.14 -12.76
C ASN A 46 5.92 13.17 -11.62
N THR A 47 4.72 13.74 -11.48
CA THR A 47 4.40 14.61 -10.32
C THR A 47 4.52 13.84 -9.01
N SER A 48 4.16 12.55 -9.00
CA SER A 48 4.32 11.68 -7.84
C SER A 48 5.76 11.18 -7.63
N GLY A 49 6.73 11.57 -8.46
CA GLY A 49 8.15 11.22 -8.29
C GLY A 49 8.62 9.96 -9.02
N ALA A 50 7.73 9.29 -9.76
CA ALA A 50 8.12 8.15 -10.61
C ALA A 50 8.87 8.63 -11.86
N GLN A 51 9.71 7.76 -12.41
CA GLN A 51 10.26 7.88 -13.76
C GLN A 51 9.44 6.99 -14.70
N VAL A 52 8.76 7.59 -15.68
CA VAL A 52 7.89 6.84 -16.60
C VAL A 52 8.47 6.82 -18.01
N VAL A 53 8.59 5.62 -18.58
CA VAL A 53 8.84 5.41 -20.01
C VAL A 53 7.52 4.98 -20.65
N ALA A 54 7.06 5.70 -21.68
CA ALA A 54 5.83 5.40 -22.39
C ALA A 54 6.11 4.84 -23.78
N VAL A 55 5.36 3.81 -24.18
CA VAL A 55 5.44 3.14 -25.49
C VAL A 55 4.03 2.90 -26.04
N GLY A 56 3.90 2.91 -27.36
CA GLY A 56 2.61 2.91 -28.06
C GLY A 56 2.04 1.53 -28.42
N ASN A 57 2.83 0.46 -28.26
CA ASN A 57 2.44 -0.88 -28.68
C ASN A 57 3.29 -1.95 -27.99
N ALA A 58 2.94 -3.22 -28.19
CA ALA A 58 3.63 -4.35 -27.57
C ALA A 58 5.06 -4.54 -28.09
N ALA A 59 5.29 -4.34 -29.39
CA ALA A 59 6.63 -4.47 -29.97
C ALA A 59 7.63 -3.52 -29.31
N GLN A 60 7.26 -2.24 -29.16
CA GLN A 60 8.06 -1.22 -28.48
C GLN A 60 8.24 -1.54 -26.98
N ALA A 61 7.22 -2.10 -26.32
CA ALA A 61 7.34 -2.51 -24.92
C ALA A 61 8.39 -3.60 -24.73
N LEU A 62 8.39 -4.63 -25.58
CA LEU A 62 9.36 -5.72 -25.52
C LEU A 62 10.79 -5.22 -25.84
N GLU A 63 10.94 -4.38 -26.86
CA GLU A 63 12.23 -3.75 -27.19
C GLU A 63 12.77 -2.90 -26.04
N THR A 64 11.90 -2.10 -25.41
CA THR A 64 12.26 -1.26 -24.28
C THR A 64 12.70 -2.08 -23.07
N LEU A 65 11.99 -3.17 -22.76
CA LEU A 65 12.33 -4.08 -21.67
C LEU A 65 13.66 -4.81 -21.90
N GLN A 66 14.01 -5.10 -23.14
CA GLN A 66 15.28 -5.75 -23.49
C GLN A 66 16.48 -4.81 -23.36
N ASN A 67 16.29 -3.53 -23.71
CA ASN A 67 17.40 -2.58 -23.88
C ASN A 67 17.56 -1.56 -22.74
N SER A 68 16.70 -1.61 -21.72
CA SER A 68 16.69 -0.65 -20.62
C SER A 68 17.03 -1.29 -19.28
N GLU A 69 17.37 -0.45 -18.30
CA GLU A 69 17.36 -0.87 -16.90
C GLU A 69 15.98 -1.44 -16.49
N PRO A 70 15.92 -2.33 -15.48
CA PRO A 70 14.67 -2.93 -15.03
C PRO A 70 13.60 -1.91 -14.63
N PHE A 71 12.35 -2.26 -14.90
CA PHE A 71 11.17 -1.52 -14.44
C PHE A 71 10.56 -2.22 -13.22
N ALA A 72 10.07 -1.44 -12.28
CA ALA A 72 9.35 -1.96 -11.12
C ALA A 72 7.96 -2.48 -11.53
N ALA A 73 7.31 -1.82 -12.48
CA ALA A 73 5.98 -2.17 -12.95
C ALA A 73 5.73 -1.74 -14.38
N ALA A 74 4.77 -2.42 -15.03
CA ALA A 74 4.18 -2.02 -16.29
C ALA A 74 2.67 -1.78 -16.13
N LEU A 75 2.21 -0.61 -16.59
CA LEU A 75 0.80 -0.31 -16.81
C LEU A 75 0.47 -0.72 -18.25
N VAL A 76 -0.42 -1.70 -18.41
CA VAL A 76 -0.70 -2.33 -19.71
C VAL A 76 -2.12 -2.00 -20.14
N ASP A 77 -2.25 -1.26 -21.25
CA ASP A 77 -3.53 -1.13 -21.92
C ASP A 77 -4.00 -2.48 -22.48
N PHE A 78 -5.30 -2.76 -22.36
CA PHE A 78 -5.91 -3.95 -22.92
C PHE A 78 -6.14 -3.79 -24.43
N ASP A 79 -6.36 -2.57 -24.88
CA ASP A 79 -6.61 -2.23 -26.28
C ASP A 79 -5.33 -1.67 -26.92
N LEU A 80 -4.42 -2.55 -27.37
CA LEU A 80 -3.25 -2.13 -28.14
C LEU A 80 -3.44 -2.44 -29.63
N PRO A 81 -2.79 -1.68 -30.53
CA PRO A 81 -3.00 -1.79 -31.97
C PRO A 81 -2.45 -3.09 -32.58
N ASP A 82 -1.46 -3.73 -31.94
CA ASP A 82 -0.77 -4.91 -32.48
C ASP A 82 -1.19 -6.22 -31.82
N VAL A 83 -1.43 -6.23 -30.51
CA VAL A 83 -1.85 -7.43 -29.76
C VAL A 83 -2.72 -7.06 -28.57
N ASP A 84 -3.69 -7.91 -28.23
CA ASP A 84 -4.47 -7.75 -27.01
C ASP A 84 -3.56 -7.67 -25.76
N GLY A 85 -3.82 -6.69 -24.89
CA GLY A 85 -2.96 -6.41 -23.74
C GLY A 85 -2.91 -7.53 -22.69
N ILE A 86 -3.96 -8.35 -22.58
CA ILE A 86 -3.95 -9.54 -21.71
C ILE A 86 -2.99 -10.58 -22.29
N THR A 87 -2.94 -10.72 -23.62
CA THR A 87 -2.00 -11.60 -24.32
C THR A 87 -0.56 -11.11 -24.15
N LEU A 88 -0.31 -9.80 -24.29
CA LEU A 88 1.00 -9.21 -23.95
C LEU A 88 1.38 -9.48 -22.49
N ALA A 89 0.47 -9.28 -21.54
CA ALA A 89 0.73 -9.51 -20.13
C ALA A 89 1.14 -10.96 -19.82
N ARG A 90 0.58 -11.96 -20.51
CA ARG A 90 1.04 -13.36 -20.38
C ARG A 90 2.50 -13.52 -20.80
N GLN A 91 2.87 -12.92 -21.94
CA GLN A 91 4.24 -12.96 -22.43
C GLN A 91 5.20 -12.25 -21.47
N LEU A 92 4.81 -11.07 -20.97
CA LEU A 92 5.60 -10.31 -20.00
C LEU A 92 5.78 -11.08 -18.69
N ALA A 93 4.73 -11.69 -18.15
CA ALA A 93 4.81 -12.48 -16.91
C ALA A 93 5.76 -13.69 -17.04
N GLN A 94 5.86 -14.28 -18.23
CA GLN A 94 6.76 -15.39 -18.49
C GLN A 94 8.22 -14.94 -18.68
N GLN A 95 8.45 -13.84 -19.40
CA GLN A 95 9.80 -13.37 -19.73
C GLN A 95 10.42 -12.49 -18.63
N TYR A 96 9.60 -11.75 -17.89
CA TYR A 96 10.01 -10.79 -16.87
C TYR A 96 9.25 -11.05 -15.55
N PRO A 97 9.52 -12.17 -14.84
CA PRO A 97 8.74 -12.59 -13.67
C PRO A 97 8.81 -11.62 -12.48
N SER A 98 9.79 -10.71 -12.46
CA SER A 98 9.90 -9.67 -11.43
C SER A 98 9.13 -8.38 -11.77
N LEU A 99 8.65 -8.22 -13.01
CA LEU A 99 7.91 -7.05 -13.45
C LEU A 99 6.46 -7.14 -12.94
N VAL A 100 6.04 -6.18 -12.11
CA VAL A 100 4.64 -6.14 -11.66
C VAL A 100 3.75 -5.63 -12.79
N LEU A 101 2.76 -6.41 -13.18
CA LEU A 101 1.80 -6.01 -14.20
C LEU A 101 0.54 -5.41 -13.57
N ILE A 102 0.12 -4.25 -14.06
CA ILE A 102 -1.10 -3.57 -13.66
C ILE A 102 -1.90 -3.29 -14.94
N GLY A 103 -3.13 -3.79 -14.99
CA GLY A 103 -4.01 -3.52 -16.12
C GLY A 103 -4.46 -2.06 -16.10
N PHE A 104 -4.52 -1.42 -17.25
CA PHE A 104 -4.98 -0.04 -17.37
C PHE A 104 -6.00 0.05 -18.50
N SER A 105 -7.30 0.00 -18.19
CA SER A 105 -8.31 -0.31 -19.21
C SER A 105 -9.52 0.63 -19.15
N ALA A 106 -10.08 0.95 -20.33
CA ALA A 106 -11.39 1.61 -20.45
C ALA A 106 -12.56 0.61 -20.34
N HIS A 107 -12.30 -0.70 -20.33
CA HIS A 107 -13.32 -1.72 -20.21
C HIS A 107 -14.01 -1.70 -18.83
N VAL A 108 -15.28 -2.13 -18.81
CA VAL A 108 -16.00 -2.37 -17.56
C VAL A 108 -15.30 -3.50 -16.80
N ILE A 109 -14.80 -3.18 -15.61
CA ILE A 109 -14.08 -4.14 -14.77
C ILE A 109 -15.09 -4.93 -13.94
N ASP A 110 -15.68 -5.95 -14.56
CA ASP A 110 -16.58 -6.90 -13.92
C ASP A 110 -15.83 -8.07 -13.24
N GLU A 111 -16.57 -8.92 -12.53
CA GLU A 111 -16.00 -10.08 -11.82
C GLU A 111 -15.39 -11.09 -12.80
N THR A 112 -15.97 -11.25 -13.99
CA THR A 112 -15.47 -12.16 -15.02
C THR A 112 -14.08 -11.75 -15.51
N LEU A 113 -13.89 -10.46 -15.80
CA LEU A 113 -12.62 -9.90 -16.22
C LEU A 113 -11.60 -10.01 -15.09
N ARG A 114 -11.98 -9.68 -13.85
CA ARG A 114 -11.11 -9.82 -12.67
C ARG A 114 -10.63 -11.25 -12.50
N GLN A 115 -11.53 -12.24 -12.54
CA GLN A 115 -11.17 -13.65 -12.38
C GLN A 115 -10.19 -14.10 -13.46
N ARG A 116 -10.49 -13.79 -14.73
CA ARG A 116 -9.66 -14.22 -15.88
C ARG A 116 -8.26 -13.59 -15.89
N THR A 117 -8.08 -12.45 -15.22
CA THR A 117 -6.84 -11.65 -15.26
C THR A 117 -6.08 -11.62 -13.93
N SER A 118 -6.67 -12.15 -12.85
CA SER A 118 -6.13 -12.14 -11.48
C SER A 118 -4.78 -12.85 -11.31
N SER A 119 -4.46 -13.81 -12.17
CA SER A 119 -3.16 -14.49 -12.17
C SER A 119 -2.06 -13.71 -12.88
N LEU A 120 -2.42 -12.70 -13.69
CA LEU A 120 -1.49 -11.92 -14.51
C LEU A 120 -1.25 -10.54 -13.92
N PHE A 121 -2.32 -9.85 -13.54
CA PHE A 121 -2.24 -8.49 -13.02
C PHE A 121 -2.47 -8.45 -11.53
N ARG A 122 -1.72 -7.60 -10.85
CA ARG A 122 -1.94 -7.34 -9.42
C ARG A 122 -3.17 -6.47 -9.16
N GLY A 123 -3.61 -5.75 -10.17
CA GLY A 123 -4.77 -4.89 -10.13
C GLY A 123 -5.09 -4.35 -11.52
N ILE A 124 -6.28 -3.77 -11.66
CA ILE A 124 -6.72 -3.10 -12.88
C ILE A 124 -7.20 -1.71 -12.50
N ILE A 125 -6.64 -0.71 -13.16
CA ILE A 125 -7.00 0.70 -13.02
C ILE A 125 -7.96 1.04 -14.17
N PRO A 126 -9.21 1.47 -13.89
CA PRO A 126 -10.14 1.90 -14.92
C PRO A 126 -9.74 3.27 -15.47
N LYS A 127 -9.93 3.48 -16.77
CA LYS A 127 -9.87 4.78 -17.44
C LYS A 127 -11.28 5.35 -17.60
N PRO A 128 -11.49 6.67 -17.41
CA PRO A 128 -10.51 7.65 -16.93
C PRO A 128 -10.24 7.49 -15.43
N VAL A 129 -9.00 7.79 -15.01
CA VAL A 129 -8.60 7.80 -13.59
C VAL A 129 -8.26 9.23 -13.16
N PRO A 130 -8.80 9.72 -12.02
CA PRO A 130 -8.39 11.02 -11.48
C PRO A 130 -6.92 11.05 -11.08
N ARG A 131 -6.26 12.21 -11.24
CA ARG A 131 -4.84 12.40 -10.96
C ARG A 131 -4.47 11.98 -9.54
N GLU A 132 -5.29 12.37 -8.58
CA GLU A 132 -5.07 12.13 -7.15
C GLU A 132 -5.16 10.63 -6.80
N VAL A 133 -5.88 9.86 -7.61
CA VAL A 133 -6.19 8.45 -7.36
C VAL A 133 -5.16 7.53 -8.04
N LEU A 134 -4.63 7.90 -9.20
CA LEU A 134 -3.69 7.07 -9.95
C LEU A 134 -2.44 6.70 -9.12
N GLY A 135 -1.82 7.68 -8.46
CA GLY A 135 -0.66 7.44 -7.60
C GLY A 135 -0.99 6.54 -6.40
N GLN A 136 -2.16 6.71 -5.79
CA GLN A 136 -2.65 5.89 -4.68
C GLN A 136 -2.86 4.43 -5.08
N LEU A 137 -3.50 4.20 -6.25
CA LEU A 137 -3.73 2.86 -6.78
C LEU A 137 -2.40 2.17 -7.11
N LEU A 138 -1.45 2.88 -7.71
CA LEU A 138 -0.13 2.31 -7.98
C LEU A 138 0.63 1.97 -6.69
N ALA A 139 0.64 2.85 -5.69
CA ALA A 139 1.29 2.54 -4.42
C ALA A 139 0.64 1.33 -3.73
N HIS A 140 -0.69 1.26 -3.75
CA HIS A 140 -1.45 0.12 -3.22
C HIS A 140 -1.08 -1.18 -3.93
N TYR A 141 -1.12 -1.22 -5.27
CA TYR A 141 -0.79 -2.43 -6.03
C TYR A 141 0.68 -2.80 -5.93
N LEU A 142 1.58 -1.83 -5.93
CA LEU A 142 3.01 -2.11 -5.78
C LEU A 142 3.38 -2.51 -4.35
N GLN A 143 2.41 -2.49 -3.41
CA GLN A 143 2.65 -2.70 -1.98
C GLN A 143 3.79 -1.82 -1.48
N LEU A 144 3.97 -0.67 -2.12
CA LEU A 144 4.83 0.34 -1.57
C LEU A 144 4.24 0.65 -0.23
N GLN A 145 5.09 0.72 0.79
CA GLN A 145 4.66 1.38 1.99
C GLN A 145 4.23 2.77 1.54
N VAL A 146 2.92 3.00 1.48
CA VAL A 146 2.40 4.35 1.55
C VAL A 146 3.13 4.88 2.76
N ASN A 147 3.98 5.90 2.59
CA ASN A 147 4.51 6.68 3.70
C ASN A 147 3.29 7.31 4.36
N ASN A 148 2.59 6.48 5.13
CA ASN A 148 1.45 6.82 5.89
C ASN A 148 2.06 7.31 7.17
N ASP A 149 2.19 8.64 7.26
CA ASP A 149 2.39 9.41 8.49
C ASP A 149 1.31 9.12 9.58
N GLN A 150 0.63 7.97 9.51
CA GLN A 150 -0.43 7.49 10.39
C GLN A 150 -0.27 6.03 10.83
N SER A 151 0.83 5.33 10.48
CA SER A 151 1.16 4.07 11.16
C SER A 151 1.52 4.30 12.63
N LEU A 152 2.13 5.45 12.88
CA LEU A 152 2.55 5.98 14.18
C LEU A 152 1.92 7.36 14.32
N ASP A 153 1.29 7.63 15.45
CA ASP A 153 0.85 8.98 15.83
C ASP A 153 2.07 9.82 16.24
N VAL A 154 2.80 10.33 15.25
CA VAL A 154 4.03 11.09 15.48
C VAL A 154 3.74 12.40 16.24
N SER A 155 2.53 12.95 16.14
CA SER A 155 2.11 14.10 16.96
C SER A 155 2.14 13.77 18.45
N GLN A 156 1.56 12.64 18.85
CA GLN A 156 1.57 12.21 20.25
C GLN A 156 3.01 11.98 20.75
N LEU A 157 3.83 11.27 19.97
CA LEU A 157 5.22 11.01 20.35
C LEU A 157 6.06 12.31 20.42
N ASN A 158 5.79 13.28 19.56
CA ASN A 158 6.45 14.59 19.60
C ASN A 158 6.00 15.43 20.80
N GLU A 159 4.71 15.40 21.16
CA GLU A 159 4.21 16.04 22.38
C GLU A 159 4.85 15.41 23.62
N ASP A 160 4.91 14.08 23.69
CA ASP A 160 5.56 13.34 24.78
C ASP A 160 7.07 13.66 24.85
N ALA A 161 7.76 13.71 23.71
CA ALA A 161 9.18 14.07 23.64
C ALA A 161 9.44 15.52 24.07
N GLN A 162 8.54 16.45 23.73
CA GLN A 162 8.64 17.86 24.16
C GLN A 162 8.39 18.02 25.66
N LEU A 163 7.51 17.20 26.25
CA LEU A 163 7.17 17.25 27.67
C LEU A 163 8.20 16.53 28.56
N MET A 164 8.71 15.39 28.10
CA MET A 164 9.47 14.44 28.93
C MET A 164 10.92 14.24 28.49
N GLY A 165 11.31 14.77 27.33
CA GLY A 165 12.64 14.57 26.75
C GLY A 165 12.69 13.40 25.76
N THR A 166 13.55 13.53 24.74
CA THR A 166 13.71 12.50 23.70
C THR A 166 14.37 11.23 24.22
N GLU A 167 15.10 11.27 25.33
CA GLU A 167 15.70 10.10 25.95
C GLU A 167 14.64 9.14 26.51
N LYS A 168 13.51 9.68 26.99
CA LYS A 168 12.40 8.88 27.50
C LYS A 168 11.70 8.08 26.41
N ILE A 169 11.62 8.64 25.19
CA ILE A 169 11.12 7.90 24.03
C ILE A 169 12.03 6.70 23.73
N HIS A 170 13.34 6.86 23.83
CA HIS A 170 14.28 5.74 23.64
C HIS A 170 14.10 4.66 24.71
N GLU A 171 13.91 5.03 25.98
CA GLU A 171 13.61 4.07 27.05
C GLU A 171 12.32 3.27 26.75
N TRP A 172 11.26 3.93 26.27
CA TRP A 172 10.01 3.27 25.90
C TRP A 172 10.16 2.33 24.71
N LEU A 173 10.96 2.71 23.70
CA LEU A 173 11.27 1.83 22.58
C LEU A 173 12.04 0.58 23.05
N VAL A 174 13.00 0.74 23.96
CA VAL A 174 13.71 -0.38 24.57
C VAL A 174 12.73 -1.30 25.30
N LEU A 175 11.86 -0.76 26.16
CA LEU A 175 10.84 -1.55 26.87
C LEU A 175 9.89 -2.28 25.91
N PHE A 176 9.45 -1.61 24.84
CA PHE A 176 8.60 -2.22 23.82
C PHE A 176 9.32 -3.37 23.11
N THR A 177 10.60 -3.20 22.76
CA THR A 177 11.37 -4.27 22.13
C THR A 177 11.58 -5.47 23.05
N GLN A 178 11.74 -5.25 24.35
CA GLN A 178 11.99 -6.30 25.33
C GLN A 178 10.72 -7.06 25.74
N HIS A 179 9.56 -6.39 25.74
CA HIS A 179 8.34 -6.95 26.33
C HIS A 179 7.20 -7.16 25.32
N ALA A 180 7.07 -6.30 24.31
CA ALA A 180 5.98 -6.39 23.34
C ALA A 180 6.36 -7.26 22.13
N LEU A 181 7.56 -7.10 21.58
CA LEU A 181 7.97 -7.87 20.40
C LEU A 181 8.00 -9.40 20.62
N PRO A 182 8.44 -9.94 21.77
CA PRO A 182 8.41 -11.39 22.01
C PRO A 182 7.01 -12.01 21.96
N LEU A 183 5.95 -11.21 22.16
CA LEU A 183 4.57 -11.68 22.05
C LEU A 183 4.22 -12.16 20.63
N LEU A 184 4.93 -11.68 19.60
CA LEU A 184 4.77 -12.18 18.23
C LEU A 184 5.23 -13.64 18.13
N ASP A 185 6.35 -13.99 18.77
CA ASP A 185 6.84 -15.36 18.81
C ASP A 185 5.87 -16.25 19.61
N GLU A 186 5.31 -15.74 20.72
CA GLU A 186 4.27 -16.44 21.48
C GLU A 186 3.01 -16.70 20.65
N ILE A 187 2.56 -15.73 19.85
CA ILE A 187 1.43 -15.88 18.92
C ILE A 187 1.72 -16.97 17.90
N ASP A 188 2.92 -17.01 17.32
CA ASP A 188 3.28 -18.01 16.32
C ASP A 188 3.38 -19.43 16.94
N ILE A 189 3.95 -19.55 18.14
CA ILE A 189 3.97 -20.81 18.90
C ILE A 189 2.54 -21.26 19.22
N ALA A 190 1.71 -20.37 19.75
CA ALA A 190 0.32 -20.67 20.11
C ALA A 190 -0.52 -21.05 18.88
N ARG A 191 -0.25 -20.43 17.73
CA ARG A 191 -0.91 -20.79 16.46
C ARG A 191 -0.49 -22.16 15.96
N ALA A 192 0.78 -22.54 16.11
CA ALA A 192 1.26 -23.89 15.78
C ALA A 192 0.58 -24.97 16.65
N SER A 193 0.25 -24.64 17.90
CA SER A 193 -0.50 -25.53 18.81
C SER A 193 -2.03 -25.31 18.78
N GLN A 194 -2.55 -24.47 17.87
CA GLN A 194 -3.96 -24.07 17.79
C GLN A 194 -4.58 -23.58 19.12
N ASP A 195 -3.77 -22.98 20.00
CA ASP A 195 -4.19 -22.49 21.32
C ASP A 195 -4.77 -21.07 21.20
N SER A 196 -6.05 -21.02 20.87
CA SER A 196 -6.82 -19.78 20.67
C SER A 196 -6.75 -18.82 21.87
N GLU A 197 -6.74 -19.34 23.10
CA GLU A 197 -6.72 -18.51 24.30
C GLU A 197 -5.35 -17.88 24.56
N LYS A 198 -4.26 -18.56 24.19
CA LYS A 198 -2.93 -17.93 24.21
C LYS A 198 -2.79 -16.87 23.13
N ILE A 199 -3.25 -17.13 21.91
CA ILE A 199 -3.23 -16.14 20.81
C ILE A 199 -4.01 -14.89 21.22
N LYS A 200 -5.21 -15.05 21.77
CA LYS A 200 -6.05 -13.94 22.20
C LYS A 200 -5.38 -13.10 23.28
N ARG A 201 -4.76 -13.73 24.28
CA ARG A 201 -4.04 -13.04 25.37
C ARG A 201 -2.82 -12.28 24.85
N ALA A 202 -1.98 -12.92 24.03
CA ALA A 202 -0.81 -12.28 23.46
C ALA A 202 -1.19 -11.12 22.52
N ALA A 203 -2.22 -11.30 21.69
CA ALA A 203 -2.76 -10.25 20.83
C ALA A 203 -3.33 -9.07 21.64
N HIS A 204 -4.02 -9.32 22.76
CA HIS A 204 -4.53 -8.27 23.63
C HIS A 204 -3.39 -7.44 24.27
N GLN A 205 -2.34 -8.11 24.76
CA GLN A 205 -1.17 -7.43 25.35
C GLN A 205 -0.39 -6.61 24.30
N LEU A 206 -0.20 -7.18 23.12
CA LEU A 206 0.47 -6.50 22.01
C LEU A 206 -0.35 -5.31 21.52
N LYS A 207 -1.68 -5.44 21.44
CA LYS A 207 -2.60 -4.33 21.11
C LYS A 207 -2.40 -3.14 22.04
N SER A 208 -2.41 -3.39 23.34
CA SER A 208 -2.25 -2.34 24.36
C SER A 208 -0.90 -1.64 24.24
N SER A 209 0.18 -2.42 24.04
CA SER A 209 1.53 -1.88 23.88
C SER A 209 1.65 -0.99 22.63
N CYS A 210 1.11 -1.46 21.49
CA CYS A 210 1.04 -0.68 20.25
C CYS A 210 0.23 0.60 20.43
N SER A 211 -0.90 0.54 21.16
CA SER A 211 -1.73 1.72 21.42
C SER A 211 -1.01 2.78 22.25
N SER A 212 -0.20 2.38 23.23
CA SER A 212 0.56 3.31 24.08
C SER A 212 1.64 4.09 23.33
N LEU A 213 2.18 3.52 22.24
CA LEU A 213 3.16 4.19 21.37
C LEU A 213 2.53 4.86 20.14
N GLY A 214 1.21 5.01 20.11
CA GLY A 214 0.51 5.60 18.98
C GLY A 214 0.54 4.75 17.70
N MET A 215 0.87 3.45 17.77
CA MET A 215 0.93 2.54 16.62
C MET A 215 -0.46 2.07 16.19
N ARG A 216 -1.25 2.97 15.58
CA ARG A 216 -2.69 2.78 15.32
C ARG A 216 -2.99 1.55 14.46
N ILE A 217 -2.24 1.35 13.37
CA ILE A 217 -2.44 0.20 12.47
C ILE A 217 -2.09 -1.11 13.16
N ALA A 218 -0.95 -1.17 13.86
CA ALA A 218 -0.55 -2.37 14.60
C ALA A 218 -1.58 -2.73 15.69
N SER A 219 -2.10 -1.74 16.40
CA SER A 219 -3.17 -1.93 17.38
C SER A 219 -4.45 -2.50 16.74
N GLN A 220 -4.88 -1.98 15.58
CA GLN A 220 -6.05 -2.50 14.86
C GLN A 220 -5.87 -3.95 14.40
N LEU A 221 -4.69 -4.29 13.87
CA LEU A 221 -4.38 -5.66 13.46
C LEU A 221 -4.38 -6.62 14.66
N CYS A 222 -3.83 -6.19 15.80
CA CYS A 222 -3.88 -6.97 17.03
C CYS A 222 -5.33 -7.15 17.54
N ALA A 223 -6.18 -6.14 17.41
CA ALA A 223 -7.60 -6.23 17.76
C ALA A 223 -8.35 -7.24 16.88
N GLN A 224 -8.03 -7.29 15.58
CA GLN A 224 -8.61 -8.30 14.67
C GLN A 224 -8.15 -9.71 15.05
N LEU A 225 -6.87 -9.89 15.36
CA LEU A 225 -6.33 -11.17 15.81
C LEU A 225 -6.92 -11.61 17.16
N GLU A 226 -7.17 -10.68 18.08
CA GLU A 226 -7.84 -10.95 19.36
C GLU A 226 -9.29 -11.45 19.16
N GLN A 227 -10.00 -10.92 18.17
CA GLN A 227 -11.37 -11.33 17.83
C GLN A 227 -11.42 -12.64 17.03
N GLN A 228 -10.42 -12.88 16.19
CA GLN A 228 -10.34 -14.04 15.30
C GLN A 228 -8.96 -14.72 15.38
N PRO A 229 -8.64 -15.39 16.49
CA PRO A 229 -7.29 -15.90 16.77
C PRO A 229 -6.81 -17.00 15.82
N LEU A 230 -7.72 -17.72 15.15
CA LEU A 230 -7.39 -18.83 14.24
C LEU A 230 -7.66 -18.50 12.76
N SER A 231 -8.02 -17.26 12.43
CA SER A 231 -8.19 -16.86 11.03
C SER A 231 -6.85 -16.91 10.29
N ALA A 232 -6.89 -17.20 8.99
CA ALA A 232 -5.70 -17.20 8.16
C ALA A 232 -5.01 -15.83 8.28
N PRO A 233 -3.68 -15.75 8.45
CA PRO A 233 -3.01 -14.46 8.48
C PRO A 233 -3.35 -13.71 7.20
N PRO A 234 -3.66 -12.40 7.27
CA PRO A 234 -3.64 -11.59 6.05
C PRO A 234 -2.29 -11.85 5.36
N SER A 235 -2.29 -11.91 4.02
CA SER A 235 -1.22 -12.42 3.14
C SER A 235 0.14 -11.68 3.21
N THR A 236 0.42 -10.99 4.31
CA THR A 236 1.62 -10.21 4.64
C THR A 236 2.60 -11.01 5.49
N ARG A 237 3.00 -12.21 5.03
CA ARG A 237 4.06 -13.01 5.70
C ARG A 237 5.47 -12.41 5.59
N ARG A 238 5.66 -11.23 4.99
CA ARG A 238 6.97 -10.54 4.90
C ARG A 238 7.13 -9.31 5.81
N ASN A 239 6.07 -8.75 6.40
CA ASN A 239 6.17 -7.44 7.05
C ASN A 239 6.28 -7.45 8.59
N TYR A 240 5.94 -8.56 9.27
CA TYR A 240 6.04 -8.60 10.74
C TYR A 240 7.49 -8.60 11.24
N THR A 241 8.38 -9.36 10.60
CA THR A 241 9.79 -9.44 11.00
C THR A 241 10.67 -8.36 10.41
N GLN A 242 10.32 -7.74 9.27
CA GLN A 242 11.22 -6.81 8.60
C GLN A 242 11.19 -5.39 9.20
N CYS A 243 10.04 -4.96 9.74
CA CYS A 243 9.93 -3.68 10.45
C CYS A 243 10.58 -3.72 11.84
N CYS A 244 10.60 -4.89 12.49
CA CYS A 244 11.12 -5.03 13.86
C CYS A 244 12.56 -5.58 13.94
N ARG A 245 13.08 -6.25 12.90
CA ARG A 245 14.46 -6.79 12.88
C ARG A 245 15.48 -5.92 12.15
N SER A 246 15.05 -4.91 11.39
CA SER A 246 15.97 -3.91 10.87
C SER A 246 16.12 -2.82 11.93
N GLY A 247 17.17 -2.90 12.73
CA GLY A 247 17.59 -1.85 13.67
C GLY A 247 18.03 -0.56 12.98
N SER A 248 17.26 -0.04 12.02
CA SER A 248 17.54 1.18 11.27
C SER A 248 16.70 2.38 11.74
N MET A 249 16.14 2.32 12.95
CA MET A 249 15.65 3.52 13.65
C MET A 249 16.75 4.17 14.52
N VAL A 250 18.03 3.92 14.18
CA VAL A 250 19.18 4.66 14.69
C VAL A 250 20.11 4.96 13.52
N ALA A 251 19.81 6.04 12.82
CA ALA A 251 20.77 6.86 12.08
C ALA A 251 20.16 8.26 11.92
#